data_AF-A0A1Q6F3W9-F1
#
_entry.id   AF-A0A1Q6F3W9-F1
#
_cell.length_a   1.000
_cell.length_b   1.000
_cell.length_c   1.000
_cell.angle_alpha   90.00
_cell.angle_beta   90.00
_cell.angle_gamma   90.00
#
_symmetry.space_group_name_H-M   'P 1'
#
loop_
_entity.id
_entity.type
_entity.pdbx_description
1 polymer ?
#
loop_
_entity_poly.entity_id
_entity_poly.type
_entity_poly.pdbx_seq_one_letter_code
_entity_poly.pdbx_strand_id
1 'polypeptide(L)'
;MSNKVFTPENISKLKQNEVFVFGSNKAGNHVGGAARVAVEKFGAIMGHGEGLQGQSYAIPTLDEQMDKVSTEELTRSVRRFADYTRYNTDKVFYVTKIGCGIAGFSVEEIVEVFKSVSFGDNVVLPQEFGEEKHIDGFKGFNADMTCLGFKFEEGKTYEEDVELKVCNRGFHFCESPFSVLSYRDMLDDECKFIPVHHVTALGQCHSDSDKTATTKIHIGAKLDFKGFIKAGIDFIYEKCIKEGPTDNVNSGDDTKIGSSGYGAQIGSSGYLAKIGSSGYGAQIGSSGDLAQIGSSGYLAKIGSSGDGAQIGSSGDLAQIGSSGDGAKIGS
;
A
#
# COMPACT_ATOMS: atom_id res chain seq x y z
N MET A 1 32.99 -13.04 0.72
CA MET A 1 32.40 -11.76 0.29
C MET A 1 31.47 -12.07 -0.86
N SER A 2 30.15 -12.05 -0.62
CA SER A 2 29.19 -12.14 -1.71
C SER A 2 29.39 -10.93 -2.65
N ASN A 3 29.40 -11.17 -3.97
CA ASN A 3 29.43 -10.08 -4.95
C ASN A 3 28.12 -9.31 -4.82
N LYS A 4 28.14 -8.19 -4.11
CA LYS A 4 26.99 -7.31 -3.92
C LYS A 4 26.53 -6.77 -5.27
N VAL A 5 25.25 -6.92 -5.55
CA VAL A 5 24.63 -6.44 -6.80
C VAL A 5 23.83 -5.19 -6.45
N PHE A 6 24.24 -4.06 -7.02
CA PHE A 6 23.50 -2.80 -6.95
C PHE A 6 22.86 -2.50 -8.30
N THR A 7 21.80 -1.69 -8.29
CA THR A 7 21.17 -1.24 -9.52
C THR A 7 22.19 -0.46 -10.35
N PRO A 8 22.44 -0.85 -11.62
CA PRO A 8 23.32 -0.09 -12.48
C PRO A 8 22.78 1.34 -12.68
N GLU A 9 23.66 2.35 -12.71
CA GLU A 9 23.23 3.74 -12.93
C GLU A 9 22.48 3.93 -14.26
N ASN A 10 22.86 3.15 -15.29
CA ASN A 10 22.27 3.22 -16.62
C ASN A 10 21.75 1.85 -17.06
N ILE A 11 20.43 1.67 -16.99
CA ILE A 11 19.76 0.47 -17.49
C ILE A 11 19.35 0.72 -18.94
N SER A 12 20.04 0.07 -19.88
CA SER A 12 19.77 0.24 -21.32
C SER A 12 18.99 -0.93 -21.93
N LYS A 13 19.00 -2.09 -21.27
CA LYS A 13 18.33 -3.33 -21.67
C LYS A 13 17.92 -4.10 -20.42
N LEU A 14 16.85 -4.87 -20.53
CA LEU A 14 16.35 -5.78 -19.51
C LEU A 14 16.18 -7.17 -20.14
N LYS A 15 16.39 -8.22 -19.36
CA LYS A 15 15.89 -9.56 -19.69
C LYS A 15 14.37 -9.59 -19.55
N GLN A 16 13.75 -10.65 -20.06
CA GLN A 16 12.29 -10.79 -20.06
C GLN A 16 11.67 -10.71 -18.65
N ASN A 17 12.36 -11.23 -17.64
CA ASN A 17 11.91 -11.24 -16.25
C ASN A 17 12.44 -10.06 -15.41
N GLU A 18 13.16 -9.11 -16.01
CA GLU A 18 13.69 -7.94 -15.30
C GLU A 18 12.75 -6.75 -15.48
N VAL A 19 12.58 -5.95 -14.42
CA VAL A 19 11.63 -4.84 -14.36
C VAL A 19 12.35 -3.56 -13.95
N PHE A 20 12.11 -2.49 -14.70
CA PHE A 20 12.64 -1.15 -14.43
C PHE A 20 11.72 -0.36 -13.49
N VAL A 21 12.18 -0.06 -12.29
CA VAL A 21 11.38 0.65 -11.29
C VAL A 21 11.77 2.13 -11.24
N PHE A 22 10.79 3.01 -11.43
CA PHE A 22 11.02 4.43 -11.67
C PHE A 22 10.04 5.33 -10.91
N GLY A 23 10.47 6.58 -10.66
CA GLY A 23 9.63 7.61 -10.08
C GLY A 23 8.68 8.21 -11.13
N SER A 24 7.39 8.27 -10.79
CA SER A 24 6.31 8.81 -11.63
C SER A 24 5.60 9.98 -10.94
N ASN A 25 4.72 10.67 -11.67
CA ASN A 25 3.61 11.42 -11.07
C ASN A 25 2.33 10.58 -11.09
N LYS A 26 1.35 10.92 -10.23
CA LYS A 26 0.07 10.20 -10.15
C LYS A 26 -0.74 10.22 -11.45
N ALA A 27 -0.61 11.30 -12.23
CA ALA A 27 -1.25 11.40 -13.55
C ALA A 27 -0.60 10.52 -14.64
N GLY A 28 0.57 9.89 -14.38
CA GLY A 28 1.27 9.06 -15.36
C GLY A 28 1.88 9.84 -16.54
N ASN A 29 2.22 11.12 -16.35
CA ASN A 29 2.90 11.93 -17.35
C ASN A 29 4.41 11.62 -17.38
N HIS A 30 4.79 10.58 -18.14
CA HIS A 30 6.16 10.05 -18.17
C HIS A 30 7.05 10.71 -19.23
N VAL A 31 7.13 12.04 -19.24
CA VAL A 31 7.81 12.81 -20.30
C VAL A 31 9.27 13.16 -20.00
N GLY A 32 9.76 12.89 -18.78
CA GLY A 32 11.10 13.30 -18.34
C GLY A 32 11.85 12.23 -17.55
N GLY A 33 13.18 12.36 -17.52
CA GLY A 33 14.07 11.53 -16.70
C GLY A 33 13.90 10.03 -16.91
N ALA A 34 13.92 9.27 -15.80
CA ALA A 34 13.71 7.82 -15.81
C ALA A 34 12.32 7.42 -16.33
N ALA A 35 11.30 8.24 -16.11
CA ALA A 35 9.94 7.96 -16.60
C ALA A 35 9.90 7.94 -18.14
N ARG A 36 10.57 8.89 -18.80
CA ARG A 36 10.69 8.88 -20.26
C ARG A 36 11.40 7.62 -20.77
N VAL A 37 12.49 7.22 -20.12
CA VAL A 37 13.22 6.00 -20.47
C VAL A 37 12.33 4.77 -20.32
N ALA A 38 11.50 4.72 -19.28
CA ALA A 38 10.55 3.63 -19.07
C ALA A 38 9.54 3.50 -20.23
N VAL A 39 9.04 4.62 -20.76
CA VAL A 39 8.13 4.62 -21.93
C VAL A 39 8.86 4.21 -23.20
N GLU A 40 10.00 4.85 -23.49
CA GLU A 40 10.75 4.66 -24.73
C GLU A 40 11.32 3.25 -24.88
N LYS A 41 11.66 2.57 -23.76
CA LYS A 41 12.42 1.32 -23.79
C LYS A 41 11.75 0.13 -23.11
N PHE A 42 10.92 0.37 -22.09
CA PHE A 42 10.48 -0.69 -21.18
C PHE A 42 8.96 -0.77 -21.05
N GLY A 43 8.22 -0.14 -21.97
CA GLY A 43 6.78 -0.33 -22.11
C GLY A 43 5.92 0.31 -21.02
N ALA A 44 6.42 1.35 -20.34
CA ALA A 44 5.57 2.20 -19.49
C ALA A 44 4.47 2.88 -20.33
N ILE A 45 3.29 3.06 -19.72
CA ILE A 45 2.09 3.56 -20.37
C ILE A 45 1.80 4.97 -19.87
N MET A 46 1.65 5.93 -20.80
CA MET A 46 1.21 7.29 -20.48
C MET A 46 -0.17 7.27 -19.83
N GLY A 47 -0.35 8.04 -18.75
CA GLY A 47 -1.60 8.08 -17.98
C GLY A 47 -1.68 7.07 -16.83
N HIS A 48 -0.66 6.20 -16.65
CA HIS A 48 -0.64 5.20 -15.60
C HIS A 48 0.45 5.50 -14.56
N GLY A 49 0.07 6.16 -13.46
CA GLY A 49 1.00 6.76 -12.50
C GLY A 49 1.65 5.81 -11.48
N GLU A 50 1.13 4.60 -11.28
CA GLU A 50 1.61 3.65 -10.28
C GLU A 50 1.45 2.21 -10.76
N GLY A 51 2.36 1.32 -10.34
CA GLY A 51 2.22 -0.12 -10.54
C GLY A 51 2.94 -0.65 -11.78
N LEU A 52 2.75 -1.94 -12.06
CA LEU A 52 3.38 -2.62 -13.19
C LEU A 52 2.76 -2.18 -14.53
N GLN A 53 3.61 -1.89 -15.50
CA GLN A 53 3.26 -1.59 -16.88
C GLN A 53 4.39 -1.96 -17.84
N GLY A 54 4.12 -2.86 -18.77
CA GLY A 54 5.16 -3.46 -19.62
C GLY A 54 6.23 -4.16 -18.77
N GLN A 55 7.50 -3.81 -19.00
CA GLN A 55 8.64 -4.21 -18.17
C GLN A 55 9.06 -3.10 -17.19
N SER A 56 8.11 -2.25 -16.76
CA SER A 56 8.36 -1.16 -15.82
C SER A 56 7.42 -1.22 -14.63
N TYR A 57 7.84 -0.66 -13.49
CA TYR A 57 6.98 -0.43 -12.33
C TYR A 57 7.08 1.03 -11.90
N ALA A 58 5.95 1.75 -11.87
CA ALA A 58 5.90 3.15 -11.49
C ALA A 58 5.66 3.31 -9.97
N ILE A 59 6.43 4.19 -9.33
CA ILE A 59 6.20 4.62 -7.94
C ILE A 59 5.92 6.13 -7.95
N PRO A 60 4.73 6.59 -7.51
CA PRO A 60 4.42 8.01 -7.43
C PRO A 60 5.36 8.76 -6.48
N THR A 61 6.04 9.76 -7.03
CA THR A 61 6.90 10.72 -6.32
C THR A 61 6.38 12.16 -6.44
N LEU A 62 5.39 12.37 -7.30
CA LEU A 62 4.70 13.62 -7.52
C LEU A 62 3.20 13.34 -7.56
N ASP A 63 2.38 14.29 -7.12
CA ASP A 63 0.93 14.22 -7.27
C ASP A 63 0.47 14.62 -8.69
N GLU A 64 -0.85 14.74 -8.90
CA GLU A 64 -1.44 15.14 -10.17
C GLU A 64 -1.12 16.59 -10.56
N GLN A 65 -0.81 17.45 -9.58
CA GLN A 65 -0.45 18.85 -9.75
C GLN A 65 1.05 19.05 -9.97
N MET A 66 1.83 17.97 -9.97
CA MET A 66 3.30 17.97 -10.06
C MET A 66 3.99 18.50 -8.80
N ASP A 67 3.29 18.50 -7.67
CA ASP A 67 3.88 18.79 -6.36
C ASP A 67 4.49 17.53 -5.74
N LYS A 68 5.54 17.72 -4.94
CA LYS A 68 6.25 16.63 -4.25
C LYS A 68 5.30 15.96 -3.24
N VAL A 69 5.07 14.66 -3.39
CA VAL A 69 4.26 13.90 -2.41
C VAL A 69 4.92 13.90 -1.03
N SER A 70 4.13 13.70 0.03
CA SER A 70 4.70 13.57 1.36
C SER A 70 5.55 12.30 1.50
N THR A 71 6.49 12.30 2.45
CA THR A 71 7.30 11.10 2.77
C THR A 71 6.42 9.95 3.24
N GLU A 72 5.32 10.22 3.94
CA GLU A 72 4.34 9.19 4.35
C GLU A 72 3.65 8.56 3.15
N GLU A 73 3.28 9.37 2.15
CA GLU A 73 2.68 8.87 0.92
C GLU A 73 3.65 8.06 0.09
N LEU A 74 4.88 8.55 -0.08
CA LEU A 74 5.93 7.80 -0.77
C LEU A 74 6.22 6.48 -0.05
N THR A 75 6.28 6.48 1.29
CA THR A 75 6.45 5.26 2.10
C THR A 75 5.33 4.25 1.85
N ARG A 76 4.08 4.71 1.68
CA ARG A 76 2.96 3.82 1.31
C ARG A 76 3.15 3.22 -0.08
N SER A 77 3.55 4.02 -1.07
CA SER A 77 3.82 3.53 -2.43
C SER A 77 4.97 2.52 -2.45
N VAL A 78 6.04 2.76 -1.69
CA VAL A 78 7.18 1.83 -1.56
C VAL A 78 6.76 0.54 -0.85
N ARG A 79 5.88 0.60 0.16
CA ARG A 79 5.29 -0.60 0.79
C ARG A 79 4.44 -1.41 -0.18
N ARG A 80 3.57 -0.75 -0.96
CA ARG A 80 2.78 -1.43 -2.02
C ARG A 80 3.68 -2.11 -3.05
N PHE A 81 4.78 -1.45 -3.43
CA PHE A 81 5.80 -2.04 -4.28
C PHE A 81 6.46 -3.26 -3.63
N ALA A 82 6.87 -3.16 -2.36
CA ALA A 82 7.43 -4.29 -1.62
C ALA A 82 6.46 -5.49 -1.58
N ASP A 83 5.19 -5.24 -1.25
CA ASP A 83 4.14 -6.27 -1.27
C ASP A 83 3.97 -6.89 -2.66
N TYR A 84 3.95 -6.06 -3.70
CA TYR A 84 3.88 -6.54 -5.07
C TYR A 84 5.05 -7.49 -5.41
N THR A 85 6.27 -7.15 -4.99
CA THR A 85 7.47 -7.96 -5.28
C THR A 85 7.45 -9.31 -4.57
N ARG A 86 6.80 -9.42 -3.40
CA ARG A 86 6.64 -10.68 -2.64
C ARG A 86 5.82 -11.73 -3.40
N TYR A 87 4.85 -11.31 -4.21
CA TYR A 87 4.04 -12.19 -5.05
C TYR A 87 4.58 -12.38 -6.47
N ASN A 88 5.71 -11.75 -6.81
CA ASN A 88 6.32 -11.77 -8.15
C ASN A 88 7.79 -12.20 -8.06
N THR A 89 8.05 -13.32 -7.39
CA THR A 89 9.40 -13.85 -7.15
C THR A 89 10.09 -14.35 -8.43
N ASP A 90 9.34 -14.52 -9.52
CA ASP A 90 9.87 -14.84 -10.86
C ASP A 90 10.57 -13.64 -11.54
N LYS A 91 10.34 -12.42 -11.04
CA LYS A 91 10.85 -11.17 -11.62
C LYS A 91 11.92 -10.54 -10.75
N VAL A 92 12.87 -9.87 -11.37
CA VAL A 92 13.90 -9.06 -10.70
C VAL A 92 13.63 -7.58 -10.94
N PHE A 93 13.56 -6.79 -9.88
CA PHE A 93 13.20 -5.37 -9.91
C PHE A 93 14.43 -4.50 -9.66
N TYR A 94 14.76 -3.65 -10.63
CA TYR A 94 15.87 -2.70 -10.52
C TYR A 94 15.34 -1.31 -10.18
N VAL A 95 15.57 -0.88 -8.93
CA VAL A 95 15.13 0.42 -8.43
C VAL A 95 16.11 1.51 -8.83
N THR A 96 15.63 2.51 -9.56
CA THR A 96 16.40 3.73 -9.86
C THR A 96 16.46 4.66 -8.64
N LYS A 97 17.25 5.74 -8.70
CA LYS A 97 17.25 6.81 -7.68
C LYS A 97 15.94 7.61 -7.77
N ILE A 98 14.82 6.97 -7.41
CA ILE A 98 13.46 7.49 -7.59
C ILE A 98 13.31 8.80 -6.83
N GLY A 99 12.62 9.78 -7.43
CA GLY A 99 12.33 11.07 -6.79
C GLY A 99 13.50 12.06 -6.74
N CYS A 100 14.75 11.65 -6.91
CA CYS A 100 15.93 12.53 -6.79
C CYS A 100 16.17 13.46 -8.00
N GLY A 101 15.33 13.38 -9.03
CA GLY A 101 15.40 14.22 -10.23
C GLY A 101 14.33 15.31 -10.20
N ILE A 102 13.33 15.16 -11.07
CA ILE A 102 12.27 16.16 -11.27
C ILE A 102 11.45 16.40 -9.98
N ALA A 103 11.21 15.37 -9.18
CA ALA A 103 10.41 15.49 -7.96
C ALA A 103 11.12 16.25 -6.82
N GLY A 104 12.45 16.41 -6.89
CA GLY A 104 13.21 17.21 -5.94
C GLY A 104 13.35 16.61 -4.53
N PHE A 105 13.25 15.28 -4.39
CA PHE A 105 13.67 14.63 -3.15
C PHE A 105 15.19 14.63 -3.02
N SER A 106 15.70 14.81 -1.81
CA SER A 106 17.10 14.51 -1.51
C SER A 106 17.31 13.00 -1.45
N VAL A 107 18.55 12.55 -1.67
CA VAL A 107 18.88 11.11 -1.54
C VAL A 107 18.61 10.63 -0.12
N GLU A 108 18.88 11.47 0.87
CA GLU A 108 18.65 11.19 2.29
C GLU A 108 17.16 11.01 2.60
N GLU A 109 16.27 11.84 2.05
CA GLU A 109 14.82 11.67 2.19
C GLU A 109 14.37 10.30 1.67
N ILE A 110 14.89 9.88 0.51
CA ILE A 110 14.54 8.58 -0.09
C ILE A 110 15.16 7.41 0.71
N VAL A 111 16.41 7.55 1.16
CA VAL A 111 17.08 6.54 2.00
C VAL A 111 16.25 6.25 3.25
N GLU A 112 15.75 7.27 3.94
CA GLU A 112 14.93 7.08 5.14
C GLU A 112 13.62 6.34 4.83
N VAL A 113 12.99 6.62 3.68
CA VAL A 113 11.83 5.86 3.22
C VAL A 113 12.19 4.38 2.99
N PHE A 114 13.25 4.10 2.25
CA PHE A 114 13.66 2.72 1.92
C PHE A 114 14.25 1.95 3.11
N LYS A 115 14.76 2.63 4.14
CA LYS A 115 15.16 2.01 5.41
C LYS A 115 13.97 1.46 6.18
N SER A 116 12.80 2.09 6.06
CA SER A 116 11.58 1.68 6.75
C SER A 116 10.85 0.49 6.09
N VAL A 117 11.40 -0.07 5.01
CA VAL A 117 10.79 -1.15 4.22
C VAL A 117 11.84 -2.22 3.91
N SER A 118 11.49 -3.49 4.14
CA SER A 118 12.30 -4.64 3.72
C SER A 118 11.74 -5.25 2.44
N PHE A 119 12.64 -5.79 1.62
CA PHE A 119 12.33 -6.41 0.34
C PHE A 119 12.85 -7.86 0.34
N GLY A 120 12.37 -8.67 -0.59
CA GLY A 120 12.95 -9.97 -0.91
C GLY A 120 14.20 -9.83 -1.80
N ASP A 121 14.86 -10.96 -2.08
CA ASP A 121 16.10 -11.02 -2.88
C ASP A 121 15.91 -10.58 -4.34
N ASN A 122 14.66 -10.44 -4.77
CA ASN A 122 14.31 -10.06 -6.13
C ASN A 122 14.25 -8.53 -6.34
N VAL A 123 14.58 -7.73 -5.33
CA VAL A 123 14.68 -6.27 -5.44
C VAL A 123 16.12 -5.82 -5.31
N VAL A 124 16.60 -5.11 -6.32
CA VAL A 124 17.94 -4.55 -6.37
C VAL A 124 17.83 -3.03 -6.19
N LEU A 125 18.54 -2.48 -5.22
CA LEU A 125 18.53 -1.06 -4.87
C LEU A 125 19.79 -0.33 -5.40
N PRO A 126 19.74 0.99 -5.61
CA PRO A 126 20.93 1.81 -5.79
C PRO A 126 21.88 1.71 -4.60
N GLN A 127 23.18 1.84 -4.84
CA GLN A 127 24.20 1.79 -3.78
C GLN A 127 23.96 2.85 -2.69
N GLU A 128 23.46 4.02 -3.09
CA GLU A 128 23.21 5.15 -2.19
C GLU A 128 22.11 4.88 -1.16
N PHE A 129 21.19 3.93 -1.44
CA PHE A 129 20.10 3.62 -0.53
C PHE A 129 20.58 2.79 0.67
N GLY A 130 21.79 2.24 0.59
CA GLY A 130 22.35 1.37 1.61
C GLY A 130 21.59 0.05 1.77
N GLU A 131 22.08 -0.78 2.68
CA GLU A 131 21.49 -2.09 2.97
C GLU A 131 20.91 -2.15 4.39
N GLU A 132 21.40 -1.29 5.29
CA GLU A 132 20.88 -1.19 6.64
C GLU A 132 19.45 -0.67 6.61
N LYS A 133 18.61 -1.29 7.44
CA LYS A 133 17.20 -0.95 7.59
C LYS A 133 16.93 -0.45 8.99
N HIS A 134 15.84 0.30 9.12
CA HIS A 134 15.27 0.76 10.39
C HIS A 134 13.78 0.42 10.39
N ILE A 135 13.44 -0.81 10.80
CA ILE A 135 12.07 -1.33 10.68
C ILE A 135 11.59 -1.76 12.06
N ASP A 136 10.49 -1.14 12.50
CA ASP A 136 9.82 -1.54 13.73
C ASP A 136 8.90 -2.73 13.49
N GLY A 137 8.79 -3.59 14.50
CA GLY A 137 7.87 -4.70 14.49
C GLY A 137 7.76 -5.39 15.84
N PHE A 138 7.37 -6.65 15.80
CA PHE A 138 6.92 -7.41 16.95
C PHE A 138 7.51 -8.80 16.94
N LYS A 139 7.96 -9.26 18.11
CA LYS A 139 8.55 -10.59 18.26
C LYS A 139 8.01 -11.29 19.49
N GLY A 140 7.50 -12.51 19.28
CA GLY A 140 7.17 -13.46 20.34
C GLY A 140 8.38 -14.30 20.74
N PHE A 141 8.54 -14.56 22.03
CA PHE A 141 9.59 -15.41 22.60
C PHE A 141 9.01 -16.57 23.41
N ASN A 142 9.85 -17.56 23.70
CA ASN A 142 9.60 -18.50 24.80
C ASN A 142 9.55 -17.75 26.14
N ALA A 143 8.98 -18.40 27.17
CA ALA A 143 8.88 -17.84 28.52
C ALA A 143 10.26 -17.45 29.11
N ASP A 144 11.32 -18.13 28.70
CA ASP A 144 12.70 -17.88 29.10
C ASP A 144 13.46 -16.87 28.21
N MET A 145 12.73 -16.14 27.36
CA MET A 145 13.25 -15.18 26.37
C MET A 145 14.15 -15.81 25.29
N THR A 146 13.99 -17.10 25.03
CA THR A 146 14.71 -17.77 23.93
C THR A 146 13.92 -17.79 22.62
N CYS A 147 14.65 -17.83 21.50
CA CYS A 147 14.12 -18.12 20.18
C CYS A 147 15.18 -18.87 19.37
N LEU A 148 14.85 -20.08 18.90
CA LEU A 148 15.74 -20.94 18.09
C LEU A 148 17.16 -21.10 18.67
N GLY A 149 17.24 -21.30 19.99
CA GLY A 149 18.50 -21.55 20.72
C GLY A 149 19.28 -20.28 21.11
N PHE A 150 18.86 -19.10 20.68
CA PHE A 150 19.44 -17.83 21.15
C PHE A 150 18.62 -17.27 22.31
N LYS A 151 19.29 -16.72 23.34
CA LYS A 151 18.65 -16.09 24.50
C LYS A 151 18.75 -14.57 24.38
N PHE A 152 17.60 -13.91 24.41
CA PHE A 152 17.47 -12.46 24.30
C PHE A 152 17.16 -11.83 25.66
N GLU A 153 17.38 -10.53 25.76
CA GLU A 153 17.03 -9.70 26.92
C GLU A 153 16.37 -8.41 26.44
N GLU A 154 15.36 -7.96 27.19
CA GLU A 154 14.69 -6.68 26.96
C GLU A 154 15.66 -5.50 27.09
N GLY A 155 15.55 -4.54 26.17
CA GLY A 155 16.40 -3.35 26.09
C GLY A 155 17.79 -3.58 25.46
N LYS A 156 18.12 -4.80 25.02
CA LYS A 156 19.42 -5.11 24.41
C LYS A 156 19.37 -5.10 22.89
N THR A 157 20.52 -4.78 22.29
CA THR A 157 20.75 -4.88 20.85
C THR A 157 21.74 -6.00 20.58
N TYR A 158 21.42 -6.83 19.60
CA TYR A 158 22.24 -7.95 19.16
C TYR A 158 22.59 -7.78 17.69
N GLU A 159 23.80 -8.16 17.32
CA GLU A 159 24.31 -8.12 15.96
C GLU A 159 25.03 -9.43 15.69
N GLU A 160 24.65 -10.11 14.62
CA GLU A 160 25.36 -11.29 14.13
C GLU A 160 25.46 -11.24 12.60
N ASP A 161 26.60 -11.68 12.08
CA ASP A 161 26.80 -11.95 10.66
C ASP A 161 26.15 -13.30 10.31
N VAL A 162 24.83 -13.32 10.33
CA VAL A 162 24.01 -14.49 9.97
C VAL A 162 23.69 -14.44 8.49
N GLU A 163 23.67 -15.62 7.85
CA GLU A 163 23.02 -15.76 6.56
C GLU A 163 21.55 -15.29 6.69
N LEU A 164 21.20 -14.25 5.94
CA LEU A 164 19.89 -13.59 5.96
C LEU A 164 18.83 -14.53 5.42
N LYS A 165 18.34 -15.40 6.31
CA LYS A 165 17.27 -16.32 6.03
C LYS A 165 16.26 -16.26 7.17
N VAL A 166 14.99 -16.13 6.82
CA VAL A 166 13.90 -16.12 7.79
C VAL A 166 13.94 -17.40 8.64
N CYS A 167 13.74 -17.25 9.94
CA CYS A 167 13.80 -18.33 10.93
C CYS A 167 15.18 -19.00 11.08
N ASN A 168 16.28 -18.29 10.79
CA ASN A 168 17.63 -18.76 11.13
C ASN A 168 18.07 -18.15 12.49
N ARG A 169 18.23 -18.98 13.53
CA ARG A 169 18.78 -18.63 14.87
C ARG A 169 18.07 -17.53 15.69
N GLY A 170 16.87 -17.12 15.27
CA GLY A 170 15.97 -16.31 16.10
C GLY A 170 15.99 -14.80 15.84
N PHE A 171 16.82 -14.30 14.92
CA PHE A 171 16.92 -12.87 14.56
C PHE A 171 15.86 -12.46 13.52
N HIS A 172 14.60 -12.76 13.83
CA HIS A 172 13.46 -12.47 12.97
C HIS A 172 12.27 -11.92 13.76
N PHE A 173 11.40 -11.20 13.09
CA PHE A 173 10.24 -10.55 13.68
C PHE A 173 9.11 -10.41 12.65
N CYS A 174 7.92 -10.05 13.10
CA CYS A 174 6.79 -9.72 12.23
C CYS A 174 6.58 -8.20 12.24
N GLU A 175 6.34 -7.57 11.09
CA GLU A 175 5.98 -6.14 11.07
C GLU A 175 4.62 -5.90 11.75
N SER A 176 3.67 -6.83 11.55
CA SER A 176 2.35 -6.77 12.20
C SER A 176 2.38 -7.49 13.56
N PRO A 177 1.78 -6.92 14.61
CA PRO A 177 1.58 -7.62 15.88
C PRO A 177 0.79 -8.92 15.71
N PHE A 178 -0.29 -8.90 14.92
CA PHE A 178 -1.17 -10.06 14.78
C PHE A 178 -0.54 -11.18 13.97
N SER A 179 0.42 -10.89 13.08
CA SER A 179 1.23 -11.92 12.42
C SER A 179 2.02 -12.79 13.40
N VAL A 180 2.33 -12.30 14.60
CA VAL A 180 2.96 -13.12 15.65
C VAL A 180 2.07 -14.33 16.00
N LEU A 181 0.74 -14.18 15.94
CA LEU A 181 -0.23 -15.22 16.27
C LEU A 181 -0.28 -16.35 15.25
N SER A 182 0.23 -16.16 14.04
CA SER A 182 0.40 -17.23 13.05
C SER A 182 1.46 -18.26 13.45
N TYR A 183 2.29 -17.92 14.45
CA TYR A 183 3.47 -18.70 14.82
C TYR A 183 3.51 -19.12 16.28
N ARG A 184 2.68 -18.49 17.11
CA ARG A 184 2.56 -18.79 18.54
C ARG A 184 1.15 -18.53 19.00
N ASP A 185 0.68 -19.39 19.89
CA ASP A 185 -0.58 -19.16 20.57
C ASP A 185 -0.51 -17.88 21.41
N MET A 186 -1.65 -17.19 21.51
CA MET A 186 -1.76 -15.95 22.27
C MET A 186 -1.50 -16.16 23.76
N LEU A 187 -1.87 -17.34 24.26
CA LEU A 187 -1.78 -17.71 25.66
C LEU A 187 -0.92 -18.97 25.79
N ASP A 188 -0.20 -19.09 26.90
CA ASP A 188 0.43 -20.36 27.31
C ASP A 188 -0.60 -21.31 27.95
N ASP A 189 -0.12 -22.51 28.35
CA ASP A 189 -0.93 -23.56 28.99
C ASP A 189 -1.56 -23.13 30.33
N GLU A 190 -1.07 -22.03 30.93
CA GLU A 190 -1.59 -21.44 32.16
C GLU A 190 -2.53 -20.25 31.88
N CYS A 191 -2.95 -20.07 30.62
CA CYS A 191 -3.77 -18.95 30.15
C CYS A 191 -3.13 -17.56 30.35
N LYS A 192 -1.78 -17.48 30.39
CA LYS A 192 -1.05 -16.21 30.47
C LYS A 192 -0.62 -15.76 29.09
N PHE A 193 -0.69 -14.44 28.86
CA PHE A 193 -0.27 -13.85 27.60
C PHE A 193 1.21 -14.10 27.33
N ILE A 194 1.53 -14.59 26.13
CA ILE A 194 2.90 -14.93 25.75
C ILE A 194 3.81 -13.68 25.72
N PRO A 195 5.13 -13.83 25.93
CA PRO A 195 6.05 -12.71 25.84
C PRO A 195 6.16 -12.19 24.41
N VAL A 196 5.49 -11.08 24.11
CA VAL A 196 5.64 -10.31 22.88
C VAL A 196 6.34 -9.00 23.19
N HIS A 197 7.33 -8.62 22.38
CA HIS A 197 8.05 -7.36 22.54
C HIS A 197 7.98 -6.56 21.24
N HIS A 198 8.05 -5.25 21.39
CA HIS A 198 8.51 -4.39 20.30
C HIS A 198 9.94 -4.75 19.94
N VAL A 199 10.26 -4.70 18.65
CA VAL A 199 11.63 -4.85 18.17
C VAL A 199 11.90 -3.87 17.04
N THR A 200 13.16 -3.50 16.88
CA THR A 200 13.60 -2.66 15.77
C THR A 200 14.76 -3.36 15.07
N ALA A 201 14.61 -3.60 13.77
CA ALA A 201 15.71 -4.01 12.92
C ALA A 201 16.58 -2.81 12.60
N LEU A 202 17.89 -2.96 12.76
CA LEU A 202 18.90 -1.91 12.58
C LEU A 202 19.98 -2.29 11.57
N GLY A 203 19.85 -3.46 10.94
CA GLY A 203 20.85 -4.05 10.06
C GLY A 203 20.28 -4.38 8.70
N GLN A 204 20.98 -5.21 7.95
CA GLN A 204 20.45 -5.74 6.70
C GLN A 204 19.22 -6.59 7.00
N CYS A 205 18.21 -6.55 6.12
CA CYS A 205 16.99 -7.33 6.30
C CYS A 205 16.62 -8.12 5.05
N HIS A 206 15.98 -9.27 5.28
CA HIS A 206 15.34 -10.08 4.23
C HIS A 206 13.94 -10.49 4.70
N SER A 207 12.92 -10.15 3.92
CA SER A 207 11.53 -10.52 4.20
C SER A 207 11.09 -11.76 3.41
N ASP A 208 10.42 -12.67 4.10
CA ASP A 208 9.68 -13.80 3.52
C ASP A 208 8.28 -13.85 4.14
N SER A 209 7.25 -13.71 3.30
CA SER A 209 5.85 -13.58 3.72
C SER A 209 5.66 -12.44 4.74
N ASP A 210 5.21 -12.76 5.95
CA ASP A 210 4.91 -11.82 7.05
C ASP A 210 6.04 -11.73 8.09
N LYS A 211 7.19 -12.35 7.81
CA LYS A 211 8.39 -12.33 8.66
C LYS A 211 9.55 -11.64 7.98
N THR A 212 10.35 -10.95 8.80
CA THR A 212 11.59 -10.30 8.37
C THR A 212 12.73 -10.77 9.27
N ALA A 213 13.81 -11.26 8.66
CA ALA A 213 15.08 -11.51 9.34
C ALA A 213 15.97 -10.27 9.27
N THR A 214 16.83 -10.08 10.27
CA THR A 214 17.79 -8.97 10.31
C THR A 214 19.15 -9.43 10.87
N THR A 215 20.24 -8.83 10.40
CA THR A 215 21.58 -9.05 11.00
C THR A 215 21.75 -8.31 12.33
N LYS A 216 20.93 -7.29 12.58
CA LYS A 216 20.98 -6.48 13.82
C LYS A 216 19.58 -6.19 14.33
N ILE A 217 19.28 -6.60 15.56
CA ILE A 217 17.96 -6.47 16.18
C ILE A 217 18.07 -5.85 17.57
N HIS A 218 17.26 -4.83 17.82
CA HIS A 218 17.02 -4.29 19.15
C HIS A 218 15.75 -4.89 19.73
N ILE A 219 15.82 -5.43 20.94
CA ILE A 219 14.66 -5.93 21.68
C ILE A 219 14.14 -4.78 22.55
N GLY A 220 13.01 -4.20 22.14
CA GLY A 220 12.35 -3.13 22.85
C GLY A 220 11.43 -3.63 23.96
N ALA A 221 10.48 -2.79 24.37
CA ALA A 221 9.63 -3.04 25.53
C ALA A 221 8.73 -4.28 25.36
N LYS A 222 8.54 -5.02 26.47
CA LYS A 222 7.53 -6.07 26.56
C LYS A 222 6.13 -5.48 26.46
N LEU A 223 5.27 -6.12 25.68
CA LEU A 223 3.85 -5.82 25.60
C LEU A 223 3.06 -6.67 26.60
N ASP A 224 2.15 -6.02 27.33
CA ASP A 224 1.04 -6.71 27.96
C ASP A 224 -0.09 -6.95 26.94
N PHE A 225 -1.12 -7.69 27.33
CA PHE A 225 -2.24 -7.99 26.45
C PHE A 225 -2.90 -6.73 25.88
N LYS A 226 -3.10 -5.70 26.72
CA LYS A 226 -3.71 -4.43 26.31
C LYS A 226 -2.83 -3.71 25.28
N GLY A 227 -1.52 -3.65 25.51
CA GLY A 227 -0.54 -3.06 24.61
C GLY A 227 -0.47 -3.78 23.27
N PHE A 228 -0.53 -5.11 23.28
CA PHE A 228 -0.56 -5.91 22.06
C PHE A 228 -1.82 -5.64 21.21
N ILE A 229 -3.01 -5.62 21.82
CA ILE A 229 -4.25 -5.30 21.11
C ILE A 229 -4.21 -3.87 20.57
N LYS A 230 -3.74 -2.90 21.38
CA LYS A 230 -3.59 -1.50 20.92
C LYS A 230 -2.65 -1.41 19.72
N ALA A 231 -1.47 -2.04 19.80
CA ALA A 231 -0.50 -2.05 18.70
C ALA A 231 -1.10 -2.65 17.43
N GLY A 232 -1.90 -3.71 17.54
CA GLY A 232 -2.59 -4.33 16.41
C GLY A 232 -3.61 -3.39 15.76
N ILE A 233 -4.41 -2.70 16.58
CA ILE A 233 -5.37 -1.68 16.10
C ILE A 233 -4.62 -0.54 15.41
N ASP A 234 -3.60 0.03 16.05
CA ASP A 234 -2.80 1.14 15.50
C ASP A 234 -2.17 0.74 14.15
N PHE A 235 -1.59 -0.46 14.06
CA PHE A 235 -1.01 -0.98 12.81
C PHE A 235 -2.05 -1.04 11.68
N ILE A 236 -3.25 -1.54 11.96
CA ILE A 236 -4.34 -1.59 10.97
C ILE A 236 -4.78 -0.18 10.57
N TYR A 237 -4.95 0.74 11.52
CA TYR A 237 -5.32 2.12 11.21
C TYR A 237 -4.25 2.80 10.34
N GLU A 238 -2.97 2.66 10.68
CA GLU A 238 -1.90 3.29 9.91
C GLU A 238 -1.72 2.72 8.51
N LYS A 239 -1.91 1.40 8.35
CA LYS A 239 -1.73 0.70 7.06
C LYS A 239 -2.98 0.76 6.17
N CYS A 240 -4.18 0.78 6.75
CA CYS A 240 -5.43 0.62 6.01
C CYS A 240 -6.38 1.83 6.09
N ILE A 241 -6.29 2.67 7.14
CA ILE A 241 -7.32 3.68 7.47
C ILE A 241 -6.65 4.99 7.91
N LYS A 242 -5.83 5.59 7.05
CA LYS A 242 -5.26 6.93 7.32
C LYS A 242 -6.10 8.07 6.76
N GLU A 243 -6.89 7.78 5.73
CA GLU A 243 -7.97 8.64 5.28
C GLU A 243 -9.23 7.79 5.41
N GLY A 244 -10.16 8.21 6.29
CA GLY A 244 -11.51 7.67 6.23
C GLY A 244 -12.06 7.91 4.82
N PRO A 245 -13.09 7.16 4.38
CA PRO A 245 -13.86 7.56 3.19
C PRO A 245 -14.20 9.04 3.35
N THR A 246 -13.65 9.89 2.49
CA THR A 246 -13.99 11.30 2.53
C THR A 246 -15.43 11.43 2.07
N ASP A 247 -16.22 12.28 2.72
CA ASP A 247 -17.60 12.56 2.31
C ASP A 247 -17.67 13.18 0.90
N ASN A 248 -16.52 13.56 0.33
CA ASN A 248 -16.40 14.10 -1.02
C ASN A 248 -16.25 12.99 -2.04
N VAL A 249 -17.41 12.44 -2.39
CA VAL A 249 -17.62 11.70 -3.63
C VAL A 249 -17.24 12.61 -4.81
N ASN A 250 -16.31 12.13 -5.64
CA ASN A 250 -15.76 12.79 -6.80
C ASN A 250 -16.88 13.45 -7.66
N SER A 251 -16.80 14.78 -7.83
CA SER A 251 -17.88 15.61 -8.42
C SER A 251 -17.54 16.19 -9.79
N GLY A 252 -16.53 15.63 -10.48
CA GLY A 252 -16.13 16.05 -11.83
C GLY A 252 -17.01 15.48 -12.96
N ASP A 253 -16.83 16.00 -14.16
CA ASP A 253 -17.48 15.47 -15.37
C ASP A 253 -17.03 14.03 -15.66
N ASP A 254 -17.92 13.22 -16.24
CA ASP A 254 -17.74 11.79 -16.57
C ASP A 254 -17.41 10.88 -15.36
N THR A 255 -17.65 11.36 -14.14
CA THR A 255 -17.27 10.63 -12.92
C THR A 255 -18.08 9.33 -12.76
N LYS A 256 -17.40 8.26 -12.33
CA LYS A 256 -18.01 6.95 -12.03
C LYS A 256 -17.99 6.68 -10.53
N ILE A 257 -19.17 6.48 -9.94
CA ILE A 257 -19.34 6.28 -8.50
C ILE A 257 -20.15 5.00 -8.26
N GLY A 258 -19.65 4.13 -7.38
CA GLY A 258 -20.29 2.88 -7.00
C GLY A 258 -20.25 2.65 -5.50
N SER A 259 -21.33 2.14 -4.90
CA SER A 259 -21.31 1.68 -3.50
C SER A 259 -22.24 0.48 -3.26
N SER A 260 -21.83 -0.43 -2.38
CA SER A 260 -22.63 -1.59 -1.96
C SER A 260 -22.98 -1.57 -0.47
N GLY A 261 -22.72 -0.45 0.22
CA GLY A 261 -22.92 -0.32 1.67
C GLY A 261 -24.38 -0.13 2.08
N TYR A 262 -24.73 -0.56 3.31
CA TYR A 262 -26.03 -0.27 3.92
C TYR A 262 -26.18 1.24 4.16
N GLY A 263 -27.27 1.84 3.64
CA GLY A 263 -27.55 3.26 3.79
C GLY A 263 -26.57 4.19 3.07
N ALA A 264 -25.90 3.72 2.01
CA ALA A 264 -24.95 4.52 1.24
C ALA A 264 -25.59 5.84 0.75
N GLN A 265 -24.88 6.96 0.90
CA GLN A 265 -25.28 8.26 0.37
C GLN A 265 -24.33 8.64 -0.76
N ILE A 266 -24.87 8.86 -1.95
CA ILE A 266 -24.08 9.05 -3.16
C ILE A 266 -24.60 10.29 -3.89
N GLY A 267 -23.73 11.27 -4.12
CA GLY A 267 -24.04 12.53 -4.78
C GLY A 267 -23.06 12.86 -5.90
N SER A 268 -23.53 13.47 -6.99
CA SER A 268 -22.64 14.08 -8.00
C SER A 268 -23.28 15.30 -8.65
N SER A 269 -22.47 16.27 -9.04
CA SER A 269 -22.88 17.46 -9.81
C SER A 269 -22.27 17.52 -11.21
N GLY A 270 -21.49 16.52 -11.62
CA GLY A 270 -20.76 16.52 -12.90
C GLY A 270 -21.62 16.15 -14.10
N TYR A 271 -21.28 16.70 -15.26
CA TYR A 271 -21.89 16.32 -16.55
C TYR A 271 -21.59 14.85 -16.86
N LEU A 272 -22.56 14.09 -17.36
CA LEU A 272 -22.42 12.66 -17.72
C LEU A 272 -21.99 11.72 -16.57
N ALA A 273 -22.19 12.11 -15.31
CA ALA A 273 -21.87 11.27 -14.16
C ALA A 273 -22.58 9.91 -14.22
N LYS A 274 -21.87 8.83 -13.86
CA LYS A 274 -22.39 7.45 -13.79
C LYS A 274 -22.38 6.97 -12.35
N ILE A 275 -23.56 6.75 -11.78
CA ILE A 275 -23.73 6.49 -10.36
C ILE A 275 -24.49 5.17 -10.17
N GLY A 276 -23.94 4.26 -9.37
CA GLY A 276 -24.50 2.94 -9.13
C GLY A 276 -24.53 2.55 -7.65
N SER A 277 -25.57 1.86 -7.20
CA SER A 277 -25.54 1.17 -5.92
C SER A 277 -26.21 -0.20 -5.92
N SER A 278 -25.76 -1.07 -5.02
CA SER A 278 -26.44 -2.33 -4.69
C SER A 278 -26.76 -2.44 -3.19
N GLY A 279 -26.62 -1.36 -2.43
CA GLY A 279 -26.79 -1.33 -0.98
C GLY A 279 -28.26 -1.22 -0.54
N TYR A 280 -28.61 -1.85 0.60
CA TYR A 280 -29.93 -1.68 1.21
C TYR A 280 -30.12 -0.23 1.69
N GLY A 281 -31.21 0.41 1.30
CA GLY A 281 -31.57 1.77 1.71
C GLY A 281 -30.66 2.87 1.16
N ALA A 282 -29.96 2.61 0.04
CA ALA A 282 -29.08 3.60 -0.58
C ALA A 282 -29.84 4.86 -1.00
N GLN A 283 -29.22 6.03 -0.83
CA GLN A 283 -29.71 7.34 -1.25
C GLN A 283 -28.78 7.89 -2.31
N ILE A 284 -29.27 8.08 -3.53
CA ILE A 284 -28.48 8.43 -4.70
C ILE A 284 -29.07 9.69 -5.34
N GLY A 285 -28.25 10.72 -5.51
CA GLY A 285 -28.63 12.03 -6.04
C GLY A 285 -27.67 12.52 -7.12
N SER A 286 -28.19 13.18 -8.15
CA SER A 286 -27.33 13.99 -9.02
C SER A 286 -27.99 15.28 -9.50
N SER A 287 -27.21 16.36 -9.57
CA SER A 287 -27.60 17.62 -10.19
C SER A 287 -26.91 17.88 -11.55
N GLY A 288 -26.15 16.92 -12.08
CA GLY A 288 -25.44 17.06 -13.35
C GLY A 288 -26.28 16.63 -14.55
N ASP A 289 -26.14 17.34 -15.67
CA ASP A 289 -26.87 17.01 -16.89
C ASP A 289 -26.39 15.69 -17.50
N LEU A 290 -27.31 14.97 -18.13
CA LEU A 290 -27.12 13.65 -18.76
C LEU A 290 -26.56 12.56 -17.81
N ALA A 291 -26.70 12.73 -16.50
CA ALA A 291 -26.27 11.73 -15.53
C ALA A 291 -26.99 10.38 -15.74
N GLN A 292 -26.28 9.27 -15.51
CA GLN A 292 -26.81 7.91 -15.51
C GLN A 292 -26.78 7.35 -14.10
N ILE A 293 -27.94 7.05 -13.53
CA ILE A 293 -28.07 6.66 -12.14
C ILE A 293 -28.83 5.33 -12.04
N GLY A 294 -28.25 4.36 -11.34
CA GLY A 294 -28.80 3.01 -11.21
C GLY A 294 -28.74 2.48 -9.78
N SER A 295 -29.75 1.71 -9.37
CA SER A 295 -29.64 0.87 -8.17
C SER A 295 -30.21 -0.53 -8.36
N SER A 296 -29.63 -1.51 -7.69
CA SER A 296 -30.24 -2.83 -7.49
C SER A 296 -30.58 -3.11 -6.02
N GLY A 297 -30.39 -2.14 -5.14
CA GLY A 297 -30.62 -2.28 -3.69
C GLY A 297 -32.09 -2.15 -3.28
N TYR A 298 -32.49 -2.91 -2.26
CA TYR A 298 -33.81 -2.83 -1.62
C TYR A 298 -34.00 -1.47 -0.93
N LEU A 299 -35.17 -0.84 -1.07
CA LEU A 299 -35.51 0.51 -0.53
C LEU A 299 -34.58 1.65 -1.00
N ALA A 300 -33.97 1.52 -2.17
CA ALA A 300 -33.16 2.60 -2.71
C ALA A 300 -34.00 3.87 -2.96
N LYS A 301 -33.44 5.04 -2.67
CA LYS A 301 -34.00 6.36 -3.01
C LYS A 301 -33.11 7.03 -4.03
N ILE A 302 -33.64 7.31 -5.21
CA ILE A 302 -32.87 7.79 -6.35
C ILE A 302 -33.51 9.07 -6.89
N GLY A 303 -32.72 10.13 -7.02
CA GLY A 303 -33.16 11.43 -7.48
C GLY A 303 -32.20 12.08 -8.46
N SER A 304 -32.71 12.81 -9.45
CA SER A 304 -31.88 13.77 -10.20
C SER A 304 -32.61 15.05 -10.57
N SER A 305 -31.90 16.17 -10.52
CA SER A 305 -32.35 17.47 -11.01
C SER A 305 -31.64 17.93 -12.29
N GLY A 306 -30.78 17.10 -12.90
CA GLY A 306 -30.05 17.45 -14.12
C GLY A 306 -30.84 17.14 -15.39
N ASP A 307 -30.62 17.92 -16.43
CA ASP A 307 -31.36 17.80 -17.69
C ASP A 307 -30.94 16.54 -18.46
N GLY A 308 -31.91 15.79 -19.00
CA GLY A 308 -31.68 14.57 -19.76
C GLY A 308 -31.10 13.39 -18.97
N ALA A 309 -31.16 13.44 -17.63
CA ALA A 309 -30.71 12.35 -16.76
C ALA A 309 -31.44 11.02 -17.06
N GLN A 310 -30.74 9.90 -16.94
CA GLN A 310 -31.28 8.56 -17.05
C GLN A 310 -31.20 7.87 -15.69
N ILE A 311 -32.35 7.52 -15.14
CA ILE A 311 -32.44 6.98 -13.78
C ILE A 311 -33.18 5.65 -13.82
N GLY A 312 -32.67 4.63 -13.12
CA GLY A 312 -33.40 3.38 -12.98
C GLY A 312 -33.09 2.60 -11.71
N SER A 313 -33.99 1.69 -11.35
CA SER A 313 -33.75 0.74 -10.27
C SER A 313 -34.36 -0.61 -10.56
N SER A 314 -33.58 -1.67 -10.41
CA SER A 314 -34.06 -3.05 -10.41
C SER A 314 -34.27 -3.60 -8.99
N GLY A 315 -34.10 -2.75 -7.97
CA GLY A 315 -34.26 -3.13 -6.56
C GLY A 315 -35.71 -2.98 -6.06
N ASP A 316 -36.14 -3.90 -5.20
CA ASP A 316 -37.48 -3.91 -4.61
C ASP A 316 -37.73 -2.67 -3.73
N LEU A 317 -38.96 -2.12 -3.82
CA LEU A 317 -39.42 -0.94 -3.08
C LEU A 317 -38.56 0.33 -3.28
N ALA A 318 -37.85 0.43 -4.40
CA ALA A 318 -37.12 1.62 -4.75
C ALA A 318 -38.06 2.81 -5.02
N GLN A 319 -37.62 4.00 -4.61
CA GLN A 319 -38.28 5.28 -4.89
C GLN A 319 -37.41 6.06 -5.86
N ILE A 320 -37.96 6.39 -7.04
CA ILE A 320 -37.24 7.08 -8.10
C ILE A 320 -37.98 8.37 -8.46
N GLY A 321 -37.26 9.48 -8.58
CA GLY A 321 -37.82 10.75 -9.01
C GLY A 321 -36.82 11.57 -9.82
N SER A 322 -37.34 12.47 -10.65
CA SER A 322 -36.53 13.48 -11.32
C SER A 322 -37.29 14.80 -11.48
N SER A 323 -36.55 15.90 -11.48
CA SER A 323 -37.07 17.24 -11.76
C SER A 323 -36.35 17.94 -12.93
N GLY A 324 -35.46 17.23 -13.64
CA GLY A 324 -34.72 17.78 -14.78
C GLY A 324 -35.47 17.62 -16.10
N ASP A 325 -35.27 18.54 -17.03
CA ASP A 325 -35.97 18.54 -18.32
C ASP A 325 -35.48 17.39 -19.20
N GLY A 326 -36.40 16.60 -19.75
CA GLY A 326 -36.07 15.47 -20.63
C GLY A 326 -35.49 14.24 -19.92
N ALA A 327 -35.56 14.18 -18.59
CA ALA A 327 -35.12 13.02 -17.83
C ALA A 327 -35.94 11.76 -18.16
N LYS A 328 -35.28 10.59 -18.12
CA LYS A 328 -35.88 9.27 -18.36
C LYS A 328 -35.79 8.44 -17.09
N ILE A 329 -36.93 7.91 -16.64
CA ILE A 329 -37.03 7.03 -15.48
C ILE A 329 -37.44 5.63 -15.93
N GLY A 330 -36.67 4.62 -15.54
CA GLY A 330 -36.96 3.20 -15.76
C GLY A 330 -37.02 2.43 -14.44
N SER A 331 -37.70 1.28 -14.47
CA SER A 331 -37.75 0.28 -13.39
C SER A 331 -37.39 -1.07 -13.96
#